data_AF-A0A2H0D0B9-F1
#
_entry.id   AF-A0A2H0D0B9-F1
#
_cell.length_a   1.000
_cell.length_b   1.000
_cell.length_c   1.000
_cell.angle_alpha   90.00
_cell.angle_beta   90.00
_cell.angle_gamma   90.00
#
_symmetry.space_group_name_H-M   'P 1'
#
loop_
_entity.id
_entity.type
_entity.pdbx_description
1 polymer ?
#
loop_
_entity_poly.entity_id
_entity_poly.type
_entity_poly.pdbx_seq_one_letter_code
_entity_poly.pdbx_strand_id
1 'polypeptide(L)'
;MIYVHFKNKYCLAVIPMVLFLVVFIFGNWQQMNRLLAQSASYEVGMIDSMDKVFIKNDLQSFQGKWTTVWNLALAQNEYESFQVVVKANKDLIGVRVTLLDSNGLQIEAYPVGSLEIKQPSHSHSGNLGWYPDPILTFADKIDVRNGDYQSFWVTIYAPKGVPAGLRPIKLRISGDNTEPADITVNIKVWNFTLPDKPSLSTALSWDGRDIESIYKDTLSWPKRENAQRHILYEEEMKYLIEKYRFWLDNIYGQGQAYQNELYNDYGFIDKSQLHCGPMHLTEDCSKITYSMFPEGVSDPASFDDYINTYVAEVKEQWNSISAQKRPYYYLYMLDEIPPQCYEQSKYIVQKIHEALPDIPILIASYGDEIPAKSDAQFLSWLMGVAGANPDTWQGDYIRAQRKEVWPYTTGWNPTTITWYLEDPLINTRILLGASAYKFKFDGFLYWRVGNWNAESNKRPISITNGAYISWDPWNEFGNGISSLFWPGPERIIPSVRLANFRDGMEDYEYYKIAECLTDSRIGVSQSIVGDQLQNRTGDPNTYYAERERIANLIESQGGNGSRCRGPFSTAFNNPSPPPQTKKGDLNSDNKVDVIDLGIFLSNWGSASKPSADLNQDGRVDVIDLGIFLSNWG
;
A
#
# COMPACT_ATOMS: atom_id res chain seq x y z
N MET A 1 -9.96 -95.80 30.37
CA MET A 1 -10.47 -94.53 30.94
C MET A 1 -9.29 -93.75 31.49
N ILE A 2 -9.01 -92.57 30.93
CA ILE A 2 -8.75 -91.27 31.60
C ILE A 2 -8.07 -90.34 30.58
N TYR A 3 -8.55 -89.10 30.62
CA TYR A 3 -8.59 -88.09 29.57
C TYR A 3 -7.37 -87.14 29.55
N VAL A 4 -7.21 -86.54 28.37
CA VAL A 4 -6.28 -85.51 27.88
C VAL A 4 -6.26 -84.21 28.69
N HIS A 5 -5.07 -83.56 28.84
CA HIS A 5 -4.90 -82.10 28.72
C HIS A 5 -3.43 -81.68 28.62
N PHE A 6 -2.95 -81.36 27.41
CA PHE A 6 -1.69 -80.62 27.21
C PHE A 6 -1.96 -79.11 27.34
N LYS A 7 -1.39 -78.47 28.37
CA LYS A 7 -1.42 -77.01 28.56
C LYS A 7 -0.45 -76.33 27.59
N ASN A 8 -0.96 -75.58 26.64
CA ASN A 8 -0.19 -74.62 25.84
C ASN A 8 -0.56 -73.20 26.30
N LYS A 9 0.14 -72.66 27.30
CA LYS A 9 -0.16 -71.35 27.93
C LYS A 9 0.74 -70.18 27.51
N TYR A 10 1.62 -70.36 26.52
CA TYR A 10 2.54 -69.29 26.07
C TYR A 10 2.21 -68.66 24.70
N CYS A 11 1.18 -69.13 23.98
CA CYS A 11 0.87 -68.60 22.64
C CYS A 11 -0.03 -67.34 22.60
N LEU A 12 -0.70 -66.95 23.69
CA LEU A 12 -1.74 -65.91 23.63
C LEU A 12 -1.26 -64.48 23.96
N ALA A 13 -0.05 -64.30 24.49
CA ALA A 13 0.53 -62.97 24.77
C ALA A 13 1.56 -62.50 23.73
N VAL A 14 2.06 -63.42 22.88
CA VAL A 14 3.06 -63.09 21.84
C VAL A 14 2.38 -62.54 20.59
N ILE A 15 1.16 -62.98 20.28
CA ILE A 15 0.44 -62.56 19.06
C ILE A 15 0.09 -61.06 19.08
N PRO A 16 -0.45 -60.45 20.15
CA PRO A 16 -0.73 -59.01 20.17
C PRO A 16 0.55 -58.18 20.11
N MET A 17 1.63 -58.64 20.76
CA MET A 17 2.91 -57.92 20.83
C MET A 17 3.67 -57.98 19.49
N VAL A 18 3.61 -59.12 18.79
CA VAL A 18 4.15 -59.27 17.43
C VAL A 18 3.29 -58.51 16.42
N LEU A 19 1.95 -58.52 16.54
CA LEU A 19 1.10 -57.65 15.70
C LEU A 19 1.37 -56.18 15.96
N PHE A 20 1.59 -55.76 17.21
CA PHE A 20 1.93 -54.37 17.52
C PHE A 20 3.30 -53.99 16.94
N LEU A 21 4.32 -54.84 17.10
CA LEU A 21 5.65 -54.64 16.49
C LEU A 21 5.60 -54.65 14.96
N VAL A 22 4.82 -55.55 14.35
CA VAL A 22 4.64 -55.62 12.89
C VAL A 22 3.90 -54.38 12.40
N VAL A 23 2.81 -53.95 13.03
CA VAL A 23 2.09 -52.72 12.65
C VAL A 23 2.96 -51.47 12.85
N PHE A 24 3.76 -51.41 13.90
CA PHE A 24 4.67 -50.29 14.17
C PHE A 24 5.85 -50.25 13.18
N ILE A 25 6.44 -51.41 12.86
CA ILE A 25 7.55 -51.52 11.90
C ILE A 25 7.04 -51.30 10.46
N PHE A 26 5.92 -51.91 10.07
CA PHE A 26 5.33 -51.70 8.74
C PHE A 26 4.77 -50.28 8.58
N GLY A 27 4.18 -49.69 9.62
CA GLY A 27 3.72 -48.30 9.62
C GLY A 27 4.88 -47.32 9.43
N ASN A 28 5.97 -47.49 10.18
CA ASN A 28 7.17 -46.67 10.02
C ASN A 28 7.89 -46.92 8.68
N TRP A 29 7.88 -48.14 8.17
CA TRP A 29 8.48 -48.47 6.87
C TRP A 29 7.69 -47.89 5.69
N GLN A 30 6.35 -47.94 5.74
CA GLN A 30 5.51 -47.28 4.73
C GLN A 30 5.65 -45.77 4.78
N GLN A 31 5.75 -45.18 5.97
CA GLN A 31 5.97 -43.75 6.14
C GLN A 31 7.36 -43.33 5.64
N MET A 32 8.42 -44.10 5.94
CA MET A 32 9.75 -43.88 5.37
C MET A 32 9.75 -44.04 3.85
N ASN A 33 9.12 -45.07 3.29
CA ASN A 33 9.05 -45.26 1.85
C ASN A 33 8.26 -44.13 1.16
N ARG A 34 7.22 -43.60 1.79
CA ARG A 34 6.51 -42.41 1.30
C ARG A 34 7.40 -41.17 1.32
N LEU A 35 8.13 -40.93 2.41
CA LEU A 35 9.08 -39.81 2.50
C LEU A 35 10.22 -39.94 1.49
N LEU A 36 10.75 -41.16 1.28
CA LEU A 36 11.76 -41.45 0.27
C LEU A 36 11.21 -41.28 -1.15
N ALA A 37 10.03 -41.82 -1.46
CA ALA A 37 9.38 -41.67 -2.77
C ALA A 37 8.98 -40.22 -3.09
N GLN A 38 8.60 -39.46 -2.06
CA GLN A 38 8.39 -38.02 -2.14
C GLN A 38 9.69 -37.30 -2.45
N SER A 39 10.74 -37.48 -1.66
CA SER A 39 12.04 -36.85 -1.91
C SER A 39 12.64 -37.22 -3.27
N ALA A 40 12.33 -38.42 -3.78
CA ALA A 40 12.69 -38.85 -5.13
C ALA A 40 11.89 -38.13 -6.25
N SER A 41 10.72 -37.57 -5.93
CA SER A 41 9.88 -36.81 -6.87
C SER A 41 10.05 -35.30 -6.73
N TYR A 42 10.09 -34.77 -5.52
CA TYR A 42 10.23 -33.35 -5.23
C TYR A 42 10.68 -33.07 -3.79
N GLU A 43 11.23 -31.89 -3.57
CA GLU A 43 11.55 -31.34 -2.24
C GLU A 43 10.57 -30.22 -1.89
N VAL A 44 10.25 -30.08 -0.60
CA VAL A 44 9.36 -29.04 -0.07
C VAL A 44 10.16 -28.04 0.74
N GLY A 45 10.09 -26.78 0.33
CA GLY A 45 10.70 -25.64 1.00
C GLY A 45 9.67 -24.64 1.47
N MET A 46 10.07 -23.79 2.42
CA MET A 46 9.32 -22.65 2.91
C MET A 46 10.21 -21.43 2.91
N ILE A 47 9.66 -20.28 2.54
CA ILE A 47 10.33 -18.99 2.57
C ILE A 47 9.30 -17.89 2.85
N ASP A 48 9.73 -16.74 3.36
CA ASP A 48 8.83 -15.63 3.61
C ASP A 48 8.34 -14.96 2.30
N SER A 49 7.38 -14.05 2.44
CA SER A 49 6.79 -13.28 1.34
C SER A 49 7.70 -12.16 0.81
N MET A 50 8.76 -11.79 1.51
CA MET A 50 9.64 -10.69 1.14
C MET A 50 10.83 -11.14 0.28
N ASP A 51 11.02 -12.45 0.12
CA ASP A 51 12.02 -13.05 -0.75
C ASP A 51 11.44 -13.59 -2.07
N LYS A 52 12.26 -13.58 -3.13
CA LYS A 52 11.88 -14.11 -4.44
C LYS A 52 12.27 -15.57 -4.60
N VAL A 53 11.40 -16.35 -5.23
CA VAL A 53 11.68 -17.73 -5.64
C VAL A 53 11.82 -17.78 -7.15
N PHE A 54 13.05 -17.87 -7.64
CA PHE A 54 13.34 -17.93 -9.07
C PHE A 54 13.11 -19.34 -9.62
N ILE A 55 12.28 -19.46 -10.66
CA ILE A 55 11.87 -20.76 -11.22
C ILE A 55 13.03 -21.64 -11.68
N LYS A 56 14.13 -21.03 -12.16
CA LYS A 56 15.35 -21.72 -12.59
C LYS A 56 16.46 -21.77 -11.55
N ASN A 57 16.31 -21.06 -10.42
CA ASN A 57 17.32 -20.99 -9.35
C ASN A 57 18.75 -20.64 -9.87
N ASP A 58 18.81 -19.87 -10.95
CA ASP A 58 19.99 -19.48 -11.70
C ASP A 58 20.41 -18.03 -11.38
N LEU A 59 19.43 -17.16 -11.16
CA LEU A 59 19.62 -15.77 -10.73
C LEU A 59 20.04 -15.66 -9.27
N GLN A 60 19.43 -16.47 -8.41
CA GLN A 60 19.73 -16.58 -6.99
C GLN A 60 19.38 -18.00 -6.54
N SER A 61 20.22 -18.57 -5.67
CA SER A 61 19.87 -19.83 -5.01
C SER A 61 18.70 -19.62 -4.04
N PHE A 62 17.92 -20.66 -3.82
CA PHE A 62 16.83 -20.66 -2.85
C PHE A 62 17.35 -20.31 -1.46
N GLN A 63 16.86 -19.20 -0.90
CA GLN A 63 17.27 -18.68 0.42
C GLN A 63 16.39 -19.21 1.56
N GLY A 64 15.35 -19.98 1.25
CA GLY A 64 14.44 -20.51 2.25
C GLY A 64 14.95 -21.77 2.95
N LYS A 65 14.05 -22.44 3.67
CA LYS A 65 14.34 -23.64 4.45
C LYS A 65 13.64 -24.84 3.83
N TRP A 66 14.36 -25.96 3.65
CA TRP A 66 13.77 -27.25 3.27
C TRP A 66 13.08 -27.87 4.48
N THR A 67 11.81 -27.51 4.69
CA THR A 67 11.01 -27.88 5.86
C THR A 67 9.53 -27.97 5.48
N THR A 68 8.77 -28.77 6.23
CA THR A 68 7.31 -28.81 6.18
C THR A 68 6.67 -28.11 7.38
N VAL A 69 7.46 -27.38 8.16
CA VAL A 69 7.00 -26.59 9.31
C VAL A 69 7.38 -25.13 9.12
N TRP A 70 6.41 -24.24 9.28
CA TRP A 70 6.61 -22.79 9.23
C TRP A 70 5.96 -22.11 10.44
N ASN A 71 6.43 -20.90 10.78
CA ASN A 71 5.85 -20.10 11.85
C ASN A 71 5.55 -18.71 11.31
N LEU A 72 4.39 -18.17 11.66
CA LEU A 72 4.07 -16.77 11.40
C LEU A 72 3.20 -16.18 12.52
N ALA A 73 3.11 -14.87 12.56
CA ALA A 73 2.25 -14.15 13.47
C ALA A 73 1.53 -13.02 12.73
N LEU A 74 0.27 -12.79 13.09
CA LEU A 74 -0.58 -11.73 12.55
C LEU A 74 -1.65 -11.32 13.57
N ALA A 75 -2.14 -10.10 13.48
CA ALA A 75 -3.23 -9.58 14.29
C ALA A 75 -4.59 -9.96 13.70
N GLN A 76 -5.66 -9.64 14.40
CA GLN A 76 -7.00 -9.77 13.83
C GLN A 76 -7.21 -8.69 12.76
N ASN A 77 -8.01 -9.00 11.74
CA ASN A 77 -8.21 -8.18 10.55
C ASN A 77 -6.94 -7.94 9.70
N GLU A 78 -5.94 -8.81 9.82
CA GLU A 78 -4.69 -8.73 9.08
C GLU A 78 -4.57 -9.88 8.10
N TYR A 79 -3.86 -9.63 7.00
CA TYR A 79 -3.37 -10.62 6.08
C TYR A 79 -1.87 -10.82 6.30
N GLU A 80 -1.40 -12.05 6.28
CA GLU A 80 0.03 -12.33 6.27
C GLU A 80 0.33 -13.49 5.32
N SER A 81 1.43 -13.35 4.57
CA SER A 81 1.77 -14.27 3.49
C SER A 81 3.11 -14.95 3.69
N PHE A 82 3.26 -16.14 3.13
CA PHE A 82 4.54 -16.83 2.96
C PHE A 82 4.47 -17.70 1.69
N GLN A 83 5.57 -18.33 1.33
CA GLN A 83 5.66 -19.14 0.12
C GLN A 83 5.97 -20.60 0.46
N VAL A 84 5.15 -21.49 -0.08
CA VAL A 84 5.44 -22.93 -0.14
C VAL A 84 6.14 -23.20 -1.46
N VAL A 85 7.32 -23.80 -1.42
CA VAL A 85 8.16 -24.04 -2.60
C VAL A 85 8.28 -25.52 -2.88
N VAL A 86 8.07 -25.90 -4.14
CA VAL A 86 8.31 -27.25 -4.65
C VAL A 86 9.51 -27.19 -5.59
N LYS A 87 10.58 -27.93 -5.28
CA LYS A 87 11.65 -28.20 -6.24
C LYS A 87 11.44 -29.58 -6.83
N ALA A 88 11.22 -29.62 -8.14
CA ALA A 88 10.89 -30.84 -8.84
C ALA A 88 12.16 -31.65 -9.17
N ASN A 89 12.17 -32.94 -8.81
CA ASN A 89 13.25 -33.89 -9.16
C ASN A 89 12.86 -34.78 -10.38
N LYS A 90 11.66 -34.55 -10.91
CA LYS A 90 11.09 -35.10 -12.16
C LYS A 90 9.97 -34.16 -12.63
N ASP A 91 9.42 -34.37 -13.81
CA ASP A 91 8.22 -33.62 -14.22
C ASP A 91 7.02 -33.97 -13.32
N LEU A 92 6.37 -32.93 -12.77
CA LEU A 92 5.19 -33.04 -11.91
C LEU A 92 3.98 -32.46 -12.63
N ILE A 93 2.84 -33.14 -12.50
CA ILE A 93 1.59 -32.77 -13.18
C ILE A 93 0.58 -32.31 -12.14
N GLY A 94 -0.08 -31.18 -12.38
CA GLY A 94 -1.21 -30.72 -11.55
C GLY A 94 -0.86 -30.47 -10.09
N VAL A 95 0.34 -29.94 -9.82
CA VAL A 95 0.80 -29.61 -8.46
C VAL A 95 -0.04 -28.51 -7.87
N ARG A 96 -0.48 -28.69 -6.62
CA ARG A 96 -1.34 -27.75 -5.90
C ARG A 96 -1.09 -27.79 -4.40
N VAL A 97 -1.42 -26.68 -3.72
CA VAL A 97 -1.47 -26.58 -2.26
C VAL A 97 -2.93 -26.47 -1.84
N THR A 98 -3.37 -27.37 -0.95
CA THR A 98 -4.74 -27.42 -0.46
C THR A 98 -4.80 -27.32 1.05
N LEU A 99 -5.89 -26.75 1.56
CA LEU A 99 -6.16 -26.64 2.98
C LEU A 99 -6.70 -27.96 3.54
N LEU A 100 -6.11 -28.43 4.65
CA LEU A 100 -6.63 -29.58 5.42
C LEU A 100 -7.35 -29.14 6.69
N ASP A 101 -6.83 -28.13 7.38
CA ASP A 101 -7.39 -27.58 8.61
C ASP A 101 -7.03 -26.10 8.73
N SER A 102 -8.03 -25.24 8.89
CA SER A 102 -7.85 -23.79 9.01
C SER A 102 -7.82 -23.25 10.43
N ASN A 103 -8.27 -24.02 11.42
CA ASN A 103 -8.43 -23.56 12.80
C ASN A 103 -9.07 -22.15 12.94
N GLY A 104 -10.07 -21.85 12.11
CA GLY A 104 -10.85 -20.61 12.15
C GLY A 104 -10.25 -19.43 11.38
N LEU A 105 -9.15 -19.64 10.66
CA LEU A 105 -8.53 -18.66 9.76
C LEU A 105 -9.04 -18.86 8.33
N GLN A 106 -8.83 -17.86 7.46
CA GLN A 106 -9.07 -17.99 6.02
C GLN A 106 -7.73 -18.15 5.31
N ILE A 107 -7.64 -19.10 4.38
CA ILE A 107 -6.40 -19.44 3.69
C ILE A 107 -6.65 -19.56 2.20
N GLU A 108 -5.76 -18.95 1.43
CA GLU A 108 -5.68 -19.10 -0.01
C GLU A 108 -4.25 -19.48 -0.40
N ALA A 109 -4.12 -20.29 -1.45
CA ALA A 109 -2.82 -20.69 -1.97
C ALA A 109 -2.89 -20.75 -3.50
N TYR A 110 -2.03 -19.99 -4.17
CA TYR A 110 -2.01 -19.91 -5.64
C TYR A 110 -0.59 -20.00 -6.18
N PRO A 111 -0.37 -20.62 -7.35
CA PRO A 111 0.95 -20.66 -7.95
C PRO A 111 1.39 -19.25 -8.37
N VAL A 112 2.69 -18.97 -8.24
CA VAL A 112 3.32 -17.73 -8.71
C VAL A 112 3.89 -17.96 -10.11
N GLY A 113 3.54 -17.08 -11.04
CA GLY A 113 4.09 -17.03 -12.39
C GLY A 113 5.42 -16.27 -12.44
N SER A 114 6.24 -16.56 -13.45
CA SER A 114 7.52 -15.90 -13.71
C SER A 114 7.51 -15.17 -15.05
N LEU A 115 7.99 -13.93 -15.08
CA LEU A 115 8.15 -13.07 -16.24
C LEU A 115 9.62 -13.05 -16.70
N GLU A 116 9.86 -13.08 -18.00
CA GLU A 116 11.23 -13.06 -18.54
C GLU A 116 11.74 -11.64 -18.73
N ILE A 117 12.75 -11.25 -17.96
CA ILE A 117 13.50 -10.01 -18.14
C ILE A 117 14.60 -10.23 -19.19
N LYS A 118 14.52 -9.49 -20.30
CA LYS A 118 15.45 -9.58 -21.45
C LYS A 118 16.44 -8.42 -21.54
N GLN A 119 16.19 -7.37 -20.79
CA GLN A 119 17.06 -6.20 -20.66
C GLN A 119 16.87 -5.58 -19.27
N PRO A 120 17.91 -5.00 -18.68
CA PRO A 120 17.83 -4.47 -17.33
C PRO A 120 17.08 -3.12 -17.28
N SER A 121 16.36 -2.87 -16.19
CA SER A 121 15.74 -1.57 -15.89
C SER A 121 16.77 -0.43 -15.78
N HIS A 122 16.35 0.83 -15.97
CA HIS A 122 17.23 2.02 -16.06
C HIS A 122 18.24 2.19 -14.91
N SER A 123 17.87 1.80 -13.69
CA SER A 123 18.73 1.90 -12.49
C SER A 123 19.36 0.56 -12.08
N HIS A 124 19.29 -0.45 -12.95
CA HIS A 124 19.78 -1.79 -12.69
C HIS A 124 20.87 -2.18 -13.70
N SER A 125 21.92 -2.81 -13.21
CA SER A 125 22.97 -3.41 -14.06
C SER A 125 22.83 -4.94 -14.13
N GLY A 126 21.69 -5.49 -13.68
CA GLY A 126 21.56 -6.84 -13.13
C GLY A 126 20.99 -7.91 -14.06
N ASN A 127 21.11 -9.15 -13.57
CA ASN A 127 20.96 -10.42 -14.29
C ASN A 127 19.60 -10.61 -15.01
N LEU A 128 19.67 -11.05 -16.27
CA LEU A 128 18.53 -11.38 -17.12
C LEU A 128 18.01 -12.79 -16.83
N GLY A 129 16.70 -12.99 -16.86
CA GLY A 129 16.10 -14.29 -16.60
C GLY A 129 14.65 -14.20 -16.13
N TRP A 130 14.19 -15.26 -15.46
CA TRP A 130 12.79 -15.42 -15.08
C TRP A 130 12.53 -14.94 -13.65
N TYR A 131 11.80 -13.83 -13.50
CA TYR A 131 11.49 -13.20 -12.22
C TYR A 131 10.05 -13.51 -11.78
N PRO A 132 9.82 -13.96 -10.53
CA PRO A 132 8.47 -14.24 -10.03
C PRO A 132 7.71 -12.93 -9.77
N ASP A 133 6.46 -12.82 -10.24
CA ASP A 133 5.63 -11.66 -9.87
C ASP A 133 4.12 -11.92 -9.84
N PRO A 134 3.45 -12.39 -10.91
CA PRO A 134 2.00 -12.55 -10.87
C PRO A 134 1.59 -13.73 -9.99
N ILE A 135 0.66 -13.51 -9.06
CA ILE A 135 0.00 -14.57 -8.29
C ILE A 135 -1.19 -15.05 -9.13
N LEU A 136 -1.14 -16.28 -9.63
CA LEU A 136 -2.09 -16.81 -10.60
C LEU A 136 -3.40 -17.25 -9.91
N THR A 137 -4.20 -16.30 -9.44
CA THR A 137 -5.45 -16.55 -8.67
C THR A 137 -6.54 -17.30 -9.45
N PHE A 138 -6.39 -17.41 -10.77
CA PHE A 138 -7.26 -18.22 -11.63
C PHE A 138 -6.86 -19.70 -11.71
N ALA A 139 -5.67 -20.07 -11.22
CA ALA A 139 -5.12 -21.42 -11.33
C ALA A 139 -5.13 -22.13 -9.97
N ASP A 140 -5.82 -23.26 -9.88
CA ASP A 140 -5.83 -24.14 -8.69
C ASP A 140 -4.65 -25.12 -8.66
N LYS A 141 -4.02 -25.35 -9.81
CA LYS A 141 -2.91 -26.28 -9.98
C LYS A 141 -1.97 -25.85 -11.10
N ILE A 142 -0.76 -26.39 -11.11
CA ILE A 142 0.26 -26.09 -12.12
C ILE A 142 1.20 -27.27 -12.39
N ASP A 143 1.65 -27.42 -13.62
CA ASP A 143 2.68 -28.40 -13.97
C ASP A 143 4.06 -27.82 -13.69
N VAL A 144 4.98 -28.64 -13.16
CA VAL A 144 6.34 -28.22 -12.78
C VAL A 144 7.34 -29.11 -13.49
N ARG A 145 8.26 -28.51 -14.25
CA ARG A 145 9.28 -29.26 -15.00
C ARG A 145 10.37 -29.75 -14.06
N ASN A 146 11.01 -30.86 -14.42
CA ASN A 146 12.18 -31.36 -13.72
C ASN A 146 13.26 -30.27 -13.58
N GLY A 147 13.75 -30.07 -12.35
CA GLY A 147 14.75 -29.07 -11.99
C GLY A 147 14.18 -27.69 -11.67
N ASP A 148 12.93 -27.41 -12.01
CA ASP A 148 12.30 -26.12 -11.72
C ASP A 148 11.85 -26.00 -10.26
N TYR A 149 11.81 -24.76 -9.78
CA TYR A 149 11.25 -24.36 -8.51
C TYR A 149 9.89 -23.70 -8.75
N GLN A 150 8.84 -24.22 -8.14
CA GLN A 150 7.52 -23.60 -8.18
C GLN A 150 7.15 -23.06 -6.81
N SER A 151 6.91 -21.75 -6.73
CA SER A 151 6.36 -21.13 -5.53
C SER A 151 4.83 -21.12 -5.57
N PHE A 152 4.22 -21.38 -4.41
CA PHE A 152 2.81 -21.16 -4.13
C PHE A 152 2.71 -20.07 -3.07
N TRP A 153 2.11 -18.94 -3.44
CA TRP A 153 1.86 -17.83 -2.53
C TRP A 153 0.69 -18.20 -1.61
N VAL A 154 0.98 -18.39 -0.33
CA VAL A 154 -0.02 -18.70 0.68
C VAL A 154 -0.35 -17.43 1.46
N THR A 155 -1.61 -17.02 1.42
CA THR A 155 -2.11 -15.88 2.20
C THR A 155 -3.04 -16.37 3.29
N ILE A 156 -2.78 -15.94 4.52
CA ILE A 156 -3.62 -16.20 5.68
C ILE A 156 -4.29 -14.89 6.08
N TYR A 157 -5.61 -14.92 6.25
CA TYR A 157 -6.36 -13.83 6.86
C TYR A 157 -6.91 -14.28 8.22
N ALA A 158 -6.73 -13.44 9.23
CA ALA A 158 -7.32 -13.62 10.55
C ALA A 158 -8.58 -12.75 10.67
N PRO A 159 -9.80 -13.32 10.61
CA PRO A 159 -11.01 -12.52 10.70
C PRO A 159 -11.12 -11.78 12.03
N LYS A 160 -11.82 -10.64 12.03
CA LYS A 160 -12.13 -9.91 13.26
C LYS A 160 -12.78 -10.83 14.30
N GLY A 161 -12.30 -10.75 15.55
CA GLY A 161 -12.83 -11.54 16.65
C GLY A 161 -12.40 -13.01 16.67
N VAL A 162 -11.57 -13.47 15.72
CA VAL A 162 -10.93 -14.79 15.86
C VAL A 162 -10.11 -14.79 17.16
N PRO A 163 -10.29 -15.77 18.07
CA PRO A 163 -9.62 -15.68 19.37
C PRO A 163 -8.09 -15.72 19.22
N ALA A 164 -7.42 -14.83 19.93
CA ALA A 164 -5.96 -14.73 19.97
C ALA A 164 -5.29 -16.02 20.49
N GLY A 165 -4.00 -16.19 20.20
CA GLY A 165 -3.19 -17.34 20.61
C GLY A 165 -2.71 -18.21 19.44
N LEU A 166 -2.15 -19.36 19.78
CA LEU A 166 -1.60 -20.30 18.79
C LEU A 166 -2.72 -21.08 18.07
N ARG A 167 -2.71 -21.01 16.74
CA ARG A 167 -3.66 -21.66 15.83
C ARG A 167 -2.91 -22.36 14.71
N PRO A 168 -2.38 -23.57 14.92
CA PRO A 168 -1.70 -24.27 13.85
C PRO A 168 -2.67 -24.55 12.69
N ILE A 169 -2.26 -24.36 11.45
CA ILE A 169 -3.02 -24.82 10.28
C ILE A 169 -2.31 -25.99 9.61
N LYS A 170 -3.06 -26.76 8.83
CA LYS A 170 -2.49 -27.86 8.03
C LYS A 170 -2.80 -27.65 6.57
N LEU A 171 -1.75 -27.71 5.76
CA LEU A 171 -1.81 -27.65 4.30
C LEU A 171 -1.29 -28.96 3.71
N ARG A 172 -1.61 -29.21 2.44
CA ARG A 172 -1.12 -30.36 1.69
C ARG A 172 -0.65 -29.95 0.31
N ILE A 173 0.60 -30.28 -0.02
CA ILE A 173 1.07 -30.35 -1.41
C ILE A 173 0.64 -31.68 -1.99
N SER A 174 0.11 -31.66 -3.21
CA SER A 174 -0.21 -32.86 -3.98
C SER A 174 0.02 -32.62 -5.46
N GLY A 175 0.23 -33.67 -6.24
CA GLY A 175 0.26 -33.65 -7.69
C GLY A 175 -0.30 -34.95 -8.26
N ASP A 176 -0.75 -34.92 -9.51
CA ASP A 176 -1.47 -36.02 -10.16
C ASP A 176 -0.57 -37.27 -10.37
N ASN A 177 0.77 -37.11 -10.33
CA ASN A 177 1.76 -38.16 -10.54
C ASN A 177 2.80 -38.28 -9.40
N THR A 178 2.46 -37.85 -8.18
CA THR A 178 3.37 -37.90 -7.03
C THR A 178 2.64 -38.07 -5.69
N GLU A 179 3.37 -38.53 -4.67
CA GLU A 179 2.83 -38.67 -3.31
C GLU A 179 2.70 -37.30 -2.62
N PRO A 180 1.66 -37.08 -1.80
CA PRO A 180 1.42 -35.78 -1.15
C PRO A 180 2.35 -35.51 0.05
N ALA A 181 2.56 -34.23 0.35
CA ALA A 181 3.26 -33.74 1.56
C ALA A 181 2.32 -32.94 2.45
N ASP A 182 2.29 -33.22 3.74
CA ASP A 182 1.58 -32.37 4.71
C ASP A 182 2.53 -31.31 5.26
N ILE A 183 2.01 -30.10 5.41
CA ILE A 183 2.71 -28.93 5.95
C ILE A 183 1.95 -28.47 7.19
N THR A 184 2.68 -28.15 8.25
CA THR A 184 2.13 -27.53 9.46
C THR A 184 2.63 -26.09 9.55
N VAL A 185 1.72 -25.13 9.71
CA VAL A 185 2.10 -23.73 9.93
C VAL A 185 1.59 -23.32 11.31
N ASN A 186 2.49 -22.96 12.22
CA ASN A 186 2.13 -22.47 13.54
C ASN A 186 1.84 -20.97 13.44
N ILE A 187 0.60 -20.59 13.76
CA ILE A 187 0.16 -19.21 13.62
C ILE A 187 -0.09 -18.61 15.00
N LYS A 188 0.58 -17.53 15.35
CA LYS A 188 0.23 -16.72 16.51
C LYS A 188 -0.72 -15.61 16.07
N VAL A 189 -1.96 -15.65 16.55
CA VAL A 189 -2.88 -14.53 16.41
C VAL A 189 -2.70 -13.58 17.59
N TRP A 190 -2.30 -12.33 17.33
CA TRP A 190 -2.14 -11.31 18.36
C TRP A 190 -3.48 -10.82 18.92
N ASN A 191 -3.50 -10.36 20.17
CA ASN A 191 -4.70 -9.88 20.86
C ASN A 191 -5.03 -8.40 20.59
N PHE A 192 -4.95 -7.98 19.32
CA PHE A 192 -5.43 -6.70 18.84
C PHE A 192 -5.96 -6.83 17.41
N THR A 193 -6.65 -5.80 16.93
CA THR A 193 -7.32 -5.82 15.62
C THR A 193 -6.88 -4.60 14.82
N LEU A 194 -6.47 -4.80 13.57
CA LEU A 194 -6.18 -3.72 12.65
C LEU A 194 -7.47 -3.01 12.21
N PRO A 195 -7.41 -1.68 11.94
CA PRO A 195 -8.57 -0.93 11.45
C PRO A 195 -8.97 -1.37 10.03
N ASP A 196 -10.22 -1.10 9.63
CA ASP A 196 -10.67 -1.35 8.24
C ASP A 196 -10.11 -0.32 7.27
N LYS A 197 -10.08 0.94 7.71
CA LYS A 197 -9.45 2.03 6.97
C LYS A 197 -7.97 2.09 7.36
N PRO A 198 -7.05 1.97 6.39
CA PRO A 198 -5.65 2.29 6.62
C PRO A 198 -5.48 3.74 7.08
N SER A 199 -4.56 3.97 8.00
CA SER A 199 -4.21 5.29 8.53
C SER A 199 -3.31 6.06 7.56
N LEU A 200 -2.50 5.37 6.76
CA LEU A 200 -1.69 5.99 5.70
C LEU A 200 -2.56 6.23 4.46
N SER A 201 -2.64 7.49 4.02
CA SER A 201 -3.39 7.84 2.80
C SER A 201 -2.56 7.52 1.55
N THR A 202 -3.22 7.35 0.40
CA THR A 202 -2.61 6.94 -0.85
C THR A 202 -3.20 7.67 -2.04
N ALA A 203 -2.37 7.92 -3.05
CA ALA A 203 -2.75 8.52 -4.33
C ALA A 203 -2.18 7.62 -5.45
N LEU A 204 -2.91 6.54 -5.74
CA LEU A 204 -2.45 5.44 -6.60
C LEU A 204 -3.19 5.50 -7.93
N SER A 205 -2.55 6.06 -8.95
CA SER A 205 -3.25 6.38 -10.20
C SER A 205 -3.49 5.15 -11.07
N TRP A 206 -4.72 4.95 -11.51
CA TRP A 206 -5.06 3.99 -12.55
C TRP A 206 -6.11 4.53 -13.49
N ASP A 207 -5.92 4.24 -14.77
CA ASP A 207 -6.84 4.65 -15.81
C ASP A 207 -7.78 3.52 -16.18
N GLY A 208 -9.08 3.80 -16.15
CA GLY A 208 -10.12 2.87 -16.59
C GLY A 208 -9.98 2.43 -18.06
N ARG A 209 -9.18 3.10 -18.87
CA ARG A 209 -8.90 2.66 -20.25
C ARG A 209 -7.96 1.44 -20.29
N ASP A 210 -7.21 1.20 -19.22
CA ASP A 210 -6.21 0.12 -19.19
C ASP A 210 -6.84 -1.29 -19.12
N ILE A 211 -7.98 -1.50 -18.43
CA ILE A 211 -8.72 -2.78 -18.53
C ILE A 211 -9.39 -2.89 -19.90
N GLU A 212 -10.05 -1.82 -20.38
CA GLU A 212 -10.89 -1.93 -21.59
C GLU A 212 -10.08 -2.42 -22.78
N SER A 213 -8.86 -1.94 -22.97
CA SER A 213 -8.00 -2.34 -24.09
C SER A 213 -7.61 -3.82 -24.10
N ILE A 214 -7.46 -4.45 -22.92
CA ILE A 214 -7.05 -5.85 -22.78
C ILE A 214 -8.26 -6.76 -22.88
N TYR A 215 -9.31 -6.41 -22.14
CA TYR A 215 -10.44 -7.29 -21.98
C TYR A 215 -11.47 -7.13 -23.09
N LYS A 216 -11.43 -6.07 -23.91
CA LYS A 216 -12.42 -5.79 -24.97
C LYS A 216 -12.76 -6.96 -25.88
N ASP A 217 -11.77 -7.79 -26.18
CA ASP A 217 -11.87 -8.90 -27.13
C ASP A 217 -12.02 -10.27 -26.44
N THR A 218 -12.14 -10.31 -25.11
CA THR A 218 -12.37 -11.57 -24.37
C THR A 218 -13.79 -12.09 -24.62
N LEU A 219 -13.99 -13.42 -24.52
CA LEU A 219 -15.28 -14.06 -24.82
C LEU A 219 -16.47 -13.49 -24.02
N SER A 220 -16.20 -12.91 -22.85
CA SER A 220 -17.19 -12.28 -21.97
C SER A 220 -17.44 -10.81 -22.24
N TRP A 221 -16.46 -10.05 -22.74
CA TRP A 221 -16.53 -8.58 -22.74
C TRP A 221 -17.47 -7.97 -23.79
N PRO A 222 -17.53 -8.43 -25.05
CA PRO A 222 -18.53 -7.98 -26.02
C PRO A 222 -19.97 -8.28 -25.60
N LYS A 223 -20.17 -9.20 -24.64
CA LYS A 223 -21.47 -9.53 -24.06
C LYS A 223 -21.82 -8.66 -22.85
N ARG A 224 -20.88 -7.85 -22.34
CA ARG A 224 -21.12 -6.92 -21.24
C ARG A 224 -21.67 -5.61 -21.78
N GLU A 225 -22.90 -5.26 -21.40
CA GLU A 225 -23.44 -3.90 -21.54
C GLU A 225 -22.58 -2.91 -20.74
N ASN A 226 -22.67 -1.60 -21.04
CA ASN A 226 -21.88 -0.56 -20.33
C ASN A 226 -22.04 -0.66 -18.80
N ALA A 227 -23.23 -1.01 -18.31
CA ALA A 227 -23.50 -1.25 -16.90
C ALA A 227 -22.73 -2.45 -16.32
N GLN A 228 -22.56 -3.53 -17.09
CA GLN A 228 -21.83 -4.73 -16.65
C GLN A 228 -20.30 -4.55 -16.69
N ARG A 229 -19.81 -3.59 -17.49
CA ARG A 229 -18.41 -3.14 -17.45
C ARG A 229 -18.15 -2.28 -16.22
N HIS A 230 -19.09 -1.41 -15.87
CA HIS A 230 -19.05 -0.63 -14.62
C HIS A 230 -19.01 -1.53 -13.38
N ILE A 231 -19.86 -2.56 -13.33
CA ILE A 231 -19.88 -3.52 -12.21
C ILE A 231 -18.52 -4.22 -12.04
N LEU A 232 -17.89 -4.66 -13.13
CA LEU A 232 -16.57 -5.32 -13.05
C LEU A 232 -15.53 -4.39 -12.41
N TYR A 233 -15.48 -3.14 -12.85
CA TYR A 233 -14.57 -2.14 -12.29
C TYR A 233 -14.78 -1.92 -10.79
N GLU A 234 -16.04 -1.76 -10.37
CA GLU A 234 -16.39 -1.64 -8.95
C GLU A 234 -16.00 -2.88 -8.15
N GLU A 235 -16.20 -4.08 -8.70
CA GLU A 235 -15.78 -5.33 -8.05
C GLU A 235 -14.26 -5.47 -7.95
N GLU A 236 -13.48 -4.99 -8.94
CA GLU A 236 -12.01 -4.95 -8.85
C GLU A 236 -11.55 -3.97 -7.76
N MET A 237 -12.22 -2.82 -7.65
CA MET A 237 -11.95 -1.83 -6.62
C MET A 237 -12.17 -2.37 -5.22
N LYS A 238 -13.35 -2.96 -4.99
CA LYS A 238 -13.69 -3.57 -3.70
C LYS A 238 -12.70 -4.67 -3.34
N TYR A 239 -12.32 -5.49 -4.31
CA TYR A 239 -11.27 -6.50 -4.13
C TYR A 239 -9.92 -5.90 -3.70
N LEU A 240 -9.47 -4.82 -4.32
CA LEU A 240 -8.22 -4.15 -3.97
C LEU A 240 -8.29 -3.46 -2.60
N ILE A 241 -9.39 -2.81 -2.26
CA ILE A 241 -9.59 -2.14 -0.97
C ILE A 241 -9.64 -3.16 0.17
N GLU A 242 -10.52 -4.15 0.06
CA GLU A 242 -10.81 -5.09 1.15
C GLU A 242 -9.63 -6.01 1.42
N LYS A 243 -8.95 -6.46 0.37
CA LYS A 243 -7.88 -7.45 0.48
C LYS A 243 -6.48 -6.86 0.50
N TYR A 244 -6.22 -5.78 -0.24
CA TYR A 244 -4.88 -5.22 -0.39
C TYR A 244 -4.69 -3.85 0.26
N ARG A 245 -5.71 -3.34 0.97
CA ARG A 245 -5.67 -2.00 1.58
C ARG A 245 -5.33 -0.91 0.56
N PHE A 246 -5.76 -1.14 -0.69
CA PHE A 246 -5.30 -0.42 -1.85
C PHE A 246 -6.42 0.44 -2.41
N TRP A 247 -6.33 1.75 -2.15
CA TRP A 247 -7.31 2.74 -2.60
C TRP A 247 -6.84 3.33 -3.92
N LEU A 248 -7.53 3.00 -5.01
CA LEU A 248 -7.21 3.58 -6.30
C LEU A 248 -7.70 5.01 -6.40
N ASP A 249 -6.90 5.79 -7.13
CA ASP A 249 -7.18 7.15 -7.53
C ASP A 249 -6.92 7.29 -9.05
N ASN A 250 -7.14 8.48 -9.59
CA ASN A 250 -6.73 8.84 -10.94
C ASN A 250 -6.23 10.29 -10.94
N ILE A 251 -4.98 10.49 -10.52
CA ILE A 251 -4.40 11.83 -10.33
C ILE A 251 -4.34 12.64 -11.64
N TYR A 252 -4.31 11.96 -12.78
CA TYR A 252 -4.27 12.56 -14.12
C TYR A 252 -5.65 12.75 -14.77
N GLY A 253 -6.73 12.35 -14.10
CA GLY A 253 -8.08 12.39 -14.61
C GLY A 253 -9.07 13.02 -13.64
N GLN A 254 -10.35 12.84 -13.92
CA GLN A 254 -11.37 13.03 -12.89
C GLN A 254 -11.35 11.86 -11.93
N GLY A 255 -11.75 12.12 -10.68
CA GLY A 255 -11.96 11.08 -9.69
C GLY A 255 -12.86 9.98 -10.24
N GLN A 256 -12.58 8.76 -9.82
CA GLN A 256 -13.28 7.60 -10.35
C GLN A 256 -14.78 7.68 -10.02
N ALA A 257 -15.64 7.32 -10.99
CA ALA A 257 -17.08 7.51 -10.87
C ALA A 257 -17.68 6.85 -9.62
N TYR A 258 -17.09 5.73 -9.17
CA TYR A 258 -17.55 4.90 -8.06
C TYR A 258 -17.16 5.41 -6.67
N GLN A 259 -16.36 6.47 -6.53
CA GLN A 259 -15.86 6.89 -5.21
C GLN A 259 -16.99 7.23 -4.23
N ASN A 260 -18.11 7.70 -4.76
CA ASN A 260 -19.28 8.04 -3.98
C ASN A 260 -20.04 6.82 -3.51
N GLU A 261 -20.18 5.81 -4.37
CA GLU A 261 -20.75 4.50 -4.07
C GLU A 261 -19.89 3.80 -3.01
N LEU A 262 -18.57 3.78 -3.17
CA LEU A 262 -17.65 3.23 -2.17
C LEU A 262 -17.74 3.97 -0.83
N TYR A 263 -17.84 5.30 -0.84
CA TYR A 263 -18.06 6.06 0.38
C TYR A 263 -19.38 5.73 1.05
N ASN A 264 -20.46 5.52 0.29
CA ASN A 264 -21.75 5.11 0.85
C ASN A 264 -21.69 3.69 1.43
N ASP A 265 -20.96 2.77 0.79
CA ASP A 265 -20.83 1.38 1.21
C ASP A 265 -19.98 1.22 2.48
N TYR A 266 -18.83 1.90 2.52
CA TYR A 266 -17.86 1.76 3.63
C TYR A 266 -18.02 2.83 4.71
N GLY A 267 -18.68 3.95 4.41
CA GLY A 267 -18.77 5.14 5.28
C GLY A 267 -17.49 5.98 5.34
N PHE A 268 -16.44 5.56 4.63
CA PHE A 268 -15.16 6.23 4.48
C PHE A 268 -14.48 5.83 3.17
N ILE A 269 -13.66 6.72 2.64
CA ILE A 269 -12.70 6.40 1.58
C ILE A 269 -11.38 7.15 1.82
N ASP A 270 -10.34 6.80 1.08
CA ASP A 270 -9.12 7.59 0.98
C ASP A 270 -9.32 8.86 0.14
N LYS A 271 -8.33 9.74 0.08
CA LYS A 271 -8.39 10.93 -0.77
C LYS A 271 -8.49 10.52 -2.25
N SER A 272 -9.32 11.24 -3.02
CA SER A 272 -9.53 11.03 -4.45
C SER A 272 -9.37 12.35 -5.19
N GLN A 273 -8.74 12.31 -6.35
CA GLN A 273 -8.65 13.44 -7.25
C GLN A 273 -10.05 13.91 -7.63
N LEU A 274 -10.29 15.21 -7.62
CA LEU A 274 -11.57 15.78 -8.05
C LEU A 274 -11.61 15.92 -9.56
N HIS A 275 -10.62 16.62 -10.09
CA HIS A 275 -10.56 17.03 -11.48
C HIS A 275 -9.12 17.17 -11.92
N CYS A 276 -8.81 16.67 -13.12
CA CYS A 276 -7.51 16.87 -13.73
C CYS A 276 -7.20 18.38 -13.83
N GLY A 277 -6.16 18.82 -13.12
CA GLY A 277 -5.67 20.19 -13.19
C GLY A 277 -4.68 20.43 -14.34
N PRO A 278 -4.21 21.67 -14.52
CA PRO A 278 -3.04 21.93 -15.35
C PRO A 278 -1.82 21.16 -14.81
N MET A 279 -1.38 20.14 -15.55
CA MET A 279 -0.31 19.22 -15.11
C MET A 279 1.07 19.80 -15.39
N HIS A 280 1.36 20.18 -16.64
CA HIS A 280 2.67 20.69 -17.00
C HIS A 280 2.58 22.08 -17.65
N LEU A 281 3.68 22.83 -17.55
CA LEU A 281 3.84 24.11 -18.23
C LEU A 281 4.85 23.96 -19.35
N THR A 282 4.65 24.70 -20.45
CA THR A 282 5.68 24.83 -21.51
C THR A 282 6.95 25.46 -20.96
N GLU A 283 8.08 25.30 -21.67
CA GLU A 283 9.37 25.85 -21.23
C GLU A 283 9.35 27.37 -21.00
N ASP A 284 8.52 28.10 -21.74
CA ASP A 284 8.30 29.55 -21.61
C ASP A 284 7.21 29.92 -20.58
N CYS A 285 6.66 28.92 -19.88
CA CYS A 285 5.62 29.04 -18.86
C CYS A 285 4.32 29.69 -19.34
N SER A 286 4.13 29.90 -20.64
CA SER A 286 2.99 30.65 -21.18
C SER A 286 1.79 29.78 -21.54
N LYS A 287 1.97 28.45 -21.54
CA LYS A 287 0.95 27.46 -21.91
C LYS A 287 1.02 26.25 -21.01
N ILE A 288 -0.06 25.47 -21.02
CA ILE A 288 -0.17 24.21 -20.28
C ILE A 288 -0.08 23.05 -21.26
N THR A 289 0.79 22.09 -20.94
CA THR A 289 0.91 20.81 -21.64
C THR A 289 0.29 19.72 -20.78
N TYR A 290 -0.39 18.77 -21.41
CA TYR A 290 -1.09 17.69 -20.72
C TYR A 290 -2.22 18.18 -19.78
N SER A 291 -3.20 18.87 -20.36
CA SER A 291 -4.47 19.18 -19.70
C SER A 291 -5.59 18.32 -20.29
N MET A 292 -6.51 17.84 -19.45
CA MET A 292 -7.81 17.40 -19.94
C MET A 292 -8.73 18.60 -20.02
N PHE A 293 -9.10 18.98 -21.25
CA PHE A 293 -10.24 19.85 -21.48
C PHE A 293 -11.53 19.04 -21.29
N PRO A 294 -12.61 19.65 -20.81
CA PRO A 294 -13.93 19.06 -20.98
C PRO A 294 -14.20 18.82 -22.47
N GLU A 295 -14.88 17.72 -22.78
CA GLU A 295 -15.30 17.44 -24.15
C GLU A 295 -16.12 18.63 -24.71
N GLY A 296 -15.64 19.23 -25.81
CA GLY A 296 -16.34 20.30 -26.51
C GLY A 296 -15.87 21.73 -26.23
N VAL A 297 -14.86 21.94 -25.39
CA VAL A 297 -14.23 23.26 -25.20
C VAL A 297 -13.15 23.49 -26.25
N SER A 298 -13.22 24.62 -26.99
CA SER A 298 -12.19 25.04 -27.93
C SER A 298 -10.91 25.48 -27.20
N ASP A 299 -9.76 25.43 -27.87
CA ASP A 299 -8.51 25.95 -27.32
C ASP A 299 -8.71 27.36 -26.72
N PRO A 300 -8.24 27.60 -25.49
CA PRO A 300 -8.46 28.85 -24.78
C PRO A 300 -7.79 30.00 -25.54
N ALA A 301 -8.46 31.16 -25.59
CA ALA A 301 -7.95 32.34 -26.31
C ALA A 301 -6.68 32.93 -25.66
N SER A 302 -6.47 32.67 -24.37
CA SER A 302 -5.28 33.05 -23.60
C SER A 302 -5.04 32.11 -22.41
N PHE A 303 -3.88 32.22 -21.79
CA PHE A 303 -3.57 31.50 -20.54
C PHE A 303 -4.57 31.87 -19.41
N ASP A 304 -4.95 33.14 -19.29
CA ASP A 304 -5.91 33.58 -18.28
C ASP A 304 -7.31 33.04 -18.55
N ASP A 305 -7.73 32.99 -19.83
CA ASP A 305 -9.02 32.40 -20.20
C ASP A 305 -9.06 30.91 -19.85
N TYR A 306 -7.94 30.19 -20.02
CA TYR A 306 -7.82 28.81 -19.58
C TYR A 306 -8.03 28.70 -18.05
N ILE A 307 -7.26 29.45 -17.26
CA ILE A 307 -7.31 29.36 -15.80
C ILE A 307 -8.69 29.74 -15.26
N ASN A 308 -9.30 30.79 -15.81
CA ASN A 308 -10.65 31.21 -15.41
C ASN A 308 -11.70 30.14 -15.74
N THR A 309 -11.60 29.49 -16.90
CA THR A 309 -12.51 28.40 -17.31
C THR A 309 -12.35 27.20 -16.36
N TYR A 310 -11.11 26.77 -16.13
CA TYR A 310 -10.80 25.68 -15.22
C TYR A 310 -11.32 25.95 -13.79
N VAL A 311 -11.06 27.14 -13.24
CA VAL A 311 -11.52 27.52 -11.90
C VAL A 311 -13.05 27.51 -11.81
N ALA A 312 -13.76 27.94 -12.87
CA ALA A 312 -15.21 27.92 -12.89
C ALA A 312 -15.78 26.48 -12.84
N GLU A 313 -15.19 25.55 -13.59
CA GLU A 313 -15.61 24.15 -13.62
C GLU A 313 -15.33 23.42 -12.30
N VAL A 314 -14.11 23.57 -11.78
CA VAL A 314 -13.77 23.01 -10.47
C VAL A 314 -14.69 23.57 -9.40
N LYS A 315 -15.02 24.87 -9.46
CA LYS A 315 -15.94 25.49 -8.49
C LYS A 315 -17.34 24.92 -8.57
N GLU A 316 -17.86 24.66 -9.76
CA GLU A 316 -19.16 23.99 -9.92
C GLU A 316 -19.15 22.59 -9.28
N GLN A 317 -18.13 21.79 -9.59
CA GLN A 317 -18.00 20.44 -9.04
C GLN A 317 -17.79 20.44 -7.52
N TRP A 318 -16.91 21.31 -7.02
CA TRP A 318 -16.63 21.45 -5.59
C TRP A 318 -17.87 21.90 -4.81
N ASN A 319 -18.66 22.85 -5.33
CA ASN A 319 -19.89 23.27 -4.68
C ASN A 319 -20.92 22.13 -4.58
N SER A 320 -21.03 21.31 -5.64
CA SER A 320 -21.90 20.13 -5.64
C SER A 320 -21.47 19.09 -4.59
N ILE A 321 -20.17 18.83 -4.49
CA ILE A 321 -19.58 17.82 -3.61
C ILE A 321 -19.56 18.27 -2.15
N SER A 322 -19.19 19.52 -1.89
CA SER A 322 -19.19 20.11 -0.55
C SER A 322 -20.60 20.19 0.03
N ALA A 323 -21.62 20.51 -0.79
CA ALA A 323 -23.02 20.45 -0.38
C ALA A 323 -23.45 19.03 0.04
N GLN A 324 -22.87 18.00 -0.58
CA GLN A 324 -23.09 16.59 -0.25
C GLN A 324 -22.23 16.11 0.93
N LYS A 325 -21.39 16.99 1.51
CA LYS A 325 -20.43 16.66 2.58
C LYS A 325 -19.55 15.48 2.17
N ARG A 326 -18.81 15.60 1.07
CA ARG A 326 -17.85 14.60 0.59
C ARG A 326 -16.44 15.23 0.61
N PRO A 327 -15.66 15.11 1.70
CA PRO A 327 -14.43 15.88 1.95
C PRO A 327 -13.20 15.29 1.27
N TYR A 328 -13.36 14.12 0.65
CA TYR A 328 -12.25 13.23 0.34
C TYR A 328 -11.65 13.64 -1.00
N TYR A 329 -12.21 14.68 -1.61
CA TYR A 329 -11.71 15.24 -2.83
C TYR A 329 -10.58 16.24 -2.58
N TYR A 330 -9.56 16.15 -3.42
CA TYR A 330 -8.46 17.09 -3.51
C TYR A 330 -8.18 17.42 -4.98
N LEU A 331 -7.30 18.39 -5.24
CA LEU A 331 -6.76 18.68 -6.57
C LEU A 331 -5.29 18.32 -6.64
N TYR A 332 -4.94 17.38 -7.49
CA TYR A 332 -3.60 17.14 -8.00
C TYR A 332 -3.36 18.00 -9.25
N MET A 333 -2.22 18.69 -9.30
CA MET A 333 -1.82 19.56 -10.41
C MET A 333 -0.33 19.91 -10.32
N LEU A 334 0.19 20.61 -11.34
CA LEU A 334 1.55 21.16 -11.36
C LEU A 334 2.60 20.07 -11.07
N ASP A 335 2.61 19.05 -11.93
CA ASP A 335 3.46 17.88 -11.85
C ASP A 335 4.89 18.23 -12.28
N GLU A 336 5.80 18.25 -11.30
CA GLU A 336 7.24 18.39 -11.51
C GLU A 336 7.65 19.66 -12.28
N ILE A 337 7.00 20.79 -11.97
CA ILE A 337 7.22 22.07 -12.67
C ILE A 337 8.67 22.55 -12.56
N PRO A 338 9.28 23.02 -13.66
CA PRO A 338 10.65 23.51 -13.62
C PRO A 338 10.77 24.88 -12.92
N PRO A 339 11.92 25.21 -12.32
CA PRO A 339 12.07 26.41 -11.48
C PRO A 339 11.68 27.75 -12.10
N GLN A 340 11.93 27.93 -13.39
CA GLN A 340 11.56 29.16 -14.10
C GLN A 340 10.05 29.42 -14.15
N CYS A 341 9.21 28.39 -13.94
CA CYS A 341 7.76 28.50 -14.00
C CYS A 341 7.10 28.60 -12.62
N TYR A 342 7.87 28.80 -11.54
CA TYR A 342 7.31 28.88 -10.19
C TYR A 342 6.42 30.09 -9.95
N GLU A 343 6.76 31.27 -10.48
CA GLU A 343 5.88 32.45 -10.38
C GLU A 343 4.54 32.20 -11.10
N GLN A 344 4.59 31.53 -12.25
CA GLN A 344 3.38 31.17 -12.98
C GLN A 344 2.55 30.13 -12.20
N SER A 345 3.21 29.16 -11.58
CA SER A 345 2.56 28.16 -10.72
C SER A 345 1.88 28.79 -9.51
N LYS A 346 2.55 29.77 -8.89
CA LYS A 346 2.01 30.57 -7.80
C LYS A 346 0.76 31.33 -8.24
N TYR A 347 0.80 31.94 -9.42
CA TYR A 347 -0.36 32.62 -9.99
C TYR A 347 -1.56 31.67 -10.18
N ILE A 348 -1.34 30.47 -10.71
CA ILE A 348 -2.38 29.45 -10.89
C ILE A 348 -3.01 29.07 -9.55
N VAL A 349 -2.20 28.70 -8.57
CA VAL A 349 -2.69 28.28 -7.24
C VAL A 349 -3.38 29.43 -6.51
N GLN A 350 -2.87 30.66 -6.64
CA GLN A 350 -3.52 31.85 -6.09
C GLN A 350 -4.94 32.01 -6.65
N LYS A 351 -5.13 31.91 -7.97
CA LYS A 351 -6.45 32.03 -8.60
C LYS A 351 -7.43 30.98 -8.11
N ILE A 352 -6.97 29.75 -7.95
CA ILE A 352 -7.79 28.66 -7.42
C ILE A 352 -8.13 28.94 -5.95
N HIS A 353 -7.15 29.28 -5.12
CA HIS A 353 -7.35 29.56 -3.70
C HIS A 353 -8.28 30.76 -3.45
N GLU A 354 -8.16 31.83 -4.23
CA GLU A 354 -9.08 32.98 -4.16
C GLU A 354 -10.53 32.60 -4.47
N ALA A 355 -10.75 31.68 -5.41
CA ALA A 355 -12.07 31.23 -5.80
C ALA A 355 -12.63 30.12 -4.89
N LEU A 356 -11.73 29.31 -4.33
CA LEU A 356 -11.98 28.05 -3.60
C LEU A 356 -10.97 27.92 -2.43
N PRO A 357 -11.09 28.72 -1.36
CA PRO A 357 -10.08 28.78 -0.31
C PRO A 357 -9.92 27.48 0.50
N ASP A 358 -10.96 26.65 0.52
CA ASP A 358 -11.02 25.42 1.33
C ASP A 358 -10.67 24.14 0.54
N ILE A 359 -10.41 24.23 -0.78
CA ILE A 359 -10.11 23.03 -1.58
C ILE A 359 -8.69 22.53 -1.27
N PRO A 360 -8.50 21.24 -0.93
CA PRO A 360 -7.17 20.70 -0.70
C PRO A 360 -6.41 20.58 -2.03
N ILE A 361 -5.18 21.13 -2.10
CA ILE A 361 -4.34 21.07 -3.31
C ILE A 361 -3.05 20.30 -3.02
N LEU A 362 -2.78 19.26 -3.80
CA LEU A 362 -1.53 18.50 -3.82
C LEU A 362 -0.78 18.82 -5.11
N ILE A 363 0.52 19.10 -5.01
CA ILE A 363 1.40 19.26 -6.17
C ILE A 363 2.56 18.27 -6.08
N ALA A 364 3.15 17.90 -7.21
CA ALA A 364 4.37 17.10 -7.23
C ALA A 364 5.59 17.93 -7.61
N SER A 365 6.74 17.56 -7.07
CA SER A 365 7.99 18.31 -7.22
C SER A 365 9.19 17.38 -7.41
N TYR A 366 10.16 17.81 -8.21
CA TYR A 366 11.46 17.15 -8.30
C TYR A 366 12.25 17.35 -7.02
N GLY A 367 12.29 16.32 -6.16
CA GLY A 367 13.21 16.26 -5.03
C GLY A 367 13.22 17.51 -4.13
N ASP A 368 14.38 18.14 -3.98
CA ASP A 368 14.60 19.28 -3.08
C ASP A 368 14.22 20.65 -3.70
N GLU A 369 13.72 20.64 -4.94
CA GLU A 369 13.40 21.81 -5.75
C GLU A 369 11.91 22.14 -5.65
N ILE A 370 11.44 22.40 -4.42
CA ILE A 370 10.15 23.04 -4.24
C ILE A 370 10.41 24.54 -4.08
N PRO A 371 9.68 25.45 -4.78
CA PRO A 371 9.73 26.90 -4.52
C PRO A 371 9.40 27.27 -3.06
N ALA A 372 8.76 26.33 -2.36
CA ALA A 372 8.44 26.33 -0.94
C ALA A 372 9.55 26.80 -0.01
N LYS A 373 10.84 26.50 -0.29
CA LYS A 373 11.94 26.94 0.60
C LYS A 373 11.97 28.46 0.80
N SER A 374 11.49 29.25 -0.16
CA SER A 374 11.51 30.71 -0.12
C SER A 374 10.13 31.38 -0.19
N ASP A 375 9.06 30.63 -0.46
CA ASP A 375 7.71 31.19 -0.60
C ASP A 375 6.68 30.52 0.33
N ALA A 376 6.69 30.96 1.59
CA ALA A 376 5.75 30.51 2.61
C ALA A 376 4.28 30.80 2.24
N GLN A 377 4.02 31.84 1.44
CA GLN A 377 2.67 32.16 0.98
C GLN A 377 2.18 31.11 -0.01
N PHE A 378 2.99 30.73 -1.00
CA PHE A 378 2.62 29.67 -1.94
C PHE A 378 2.31 28.36 -1.23
N LEU A 379 3.18 27.94 -0.28
CA LEU A 379 2.92 26.76 0.56
C LEU A 379 1.63 26.86 1.35
N SER A 380 1.29 28.04 1.86
CA SER A 380 0.12 28.23 2.73
C SER A 380 -1.20 27.85 2.03
N TRP A 381 -1.24 27.91 0.69
CA TRP A 381 -2.40 27.55 -0.13
C TRP A 381 -2.51 26.06 -0.47
N LEU A 382 -1.49 25.26 -0.15
CA LEU A 382 -1.46 23.82 -0.47
C LEU A 382 -1.96 22.99 0.71
N MET A 383 -2.45 21.78 0.42
CA MET A 383 -2.63 20.72 1.42
C MET A 383 -1.28 20.07 1.74
N GLY A 384 -0.50 19.76 0.71
CA GLY A 384 0.76 19.05 0.83
C GLY A 384 1.58 19.08 -0.45
N VAL A 385 2.78 18.49 -0.38
CA VAL A 385 3.67 18.35 -1.54
C VAL A 385 4.12 16.91 -1.67
N ALA A 386 4.12 16.42 -2.91
CA ALA A 386 4.66 15.13 -3.27
C ALA A 386 6.12 15.22 -3.77
N GLY A 387 6.97 14.31 -3.30
CA GLY A 387 8.43 14.30 -3.58
C GLY A 387 9.03 12.88 -3.61
N ALA A 388 9.97 12.61 -4.52
CA ALA A 388 10.48 11.26 -4.72
C ALA A 388 11.40 10.72 -3.60
N ASN A 389 12.06 11.62 -2.85
CA ASN A 389 13.12 11.23 -1.92
C ASN A 389 12.79 11.64 -0.46
N PRO A 390 12.54 10.68 0.45
CA PRO A 390 12.37 10.96 1.87
C PRO A 390 13.69 11.18 2.64
N ASP A 391 14.86 11.17 1.98
CA ASP A 391 16.18 11.27 2.63
C ASP A 391 16.86 12.63 2.50
N THR A 392 16.66 13.31 1.38
CA THR A 392 17.10 14.71 1.19
C THR A 392 16.04 15.70 1.68
N TRP A 393 15.01 15.17 2.29
CA TRP A 393 13.68 15.69 2.19
C TRP A 393 13.43 16.90 3.10
N GLN A 394 12.61 17.83 2.62
CA GLN A 394 12.22 19.03 3.35
C GLN A 394 11.10 18.80 4.35
N GLY A 395 10.94 17.60 4.85
CA GLY A 395 9.69 17.25 5.51
C GLY A 395 9.40 17.85 6.84
N ASP A 396 10.45 17.93 7.65
CA ASP A 396 10.33 18.65 8.91
C ASP A 396 10.00 20.12 8.62
N TYR A 397 10.50 20.68 7.50
CA TYR A 397 10.13 22.02 7.05
C TYR A 397 8.68 22.10 6.55
N ILE A 398 8.24 21.21 5.65
CA ILE A 398 6.86 21.14 5.13
C ILE A 398 5.86 20.97 6.28
N ARG A 399 6.13 20.05 7.21
CA ARG A 399 5.31 19.86 8.41
C ARG A 399 5.35 21.04 9.36
N ALA A 400 6.47 21.75 9.50
CA ALA A 400 6.53 22.96 10.31
C ALA A 400 5.57 24.05 9.78
N GLN A 401 5.23 24.01 8.48
CA GLN A 401 4.19 24.83 7.86
C GLN A 401 2.78 24.23 7.95
N ARG A 402 2.60 23.15 8.72
CA ARG A 402 1.35 22.37 8.88
C ARG A 402 0.84 21.80 7.56
N LYS A 403 1.75 21.35 6.69
CA LYS A 403 1.44 20.74 5.40
C LYS A 403 1.74 19.26 5.40
N GLU A 404 0.98 18.55 4.59
CA GLU A 404 1.12 17.10 4.42
C GLU A 404 2.31 16.75 3.54
N VAL A 405 2.88 15.59 3.84
CA VAL A 405 4.01 15.00 3.14
C VAL A 405 3.56 13.78 2.37
N TRP A 406 3.85 13.76 1.06
CA TRP A 406 3.42 12.71 0.15
C TRP A 406 4.56 12.14 -0.70
N PRO A 407 5.42 11.27 -0.16
CA PRO A 407 6.53 10.76 -0.95
C PRO A 407 6.00 9.90 -2.08
N TYR A 408 6.71 9.92 -3.21
CA TYR A 408 6.44 9.02 -4.33
C TYR A 408 7.71 8.29 -4.73
N THR A 409 7.58 7.31 -5.61
CA THR A 409 8.74 6.65 -6.22
C THR A 409 8.62 6.65 -7.73
N THR A 410 9.77 6.82 -8.39
CA THR A 410 9.93 6.71 -9.83
C THR A 410 11.12 5.83 -10.15
N GLY A 411 11.18 5.31 -11.37
CA GLY A 411 12.29 4.45 -11.82
C GLY A 411 13.64 5.17 -11.99
N TRP A 412 13.64 6.51 -11.95
CA TRP A 412 14.74 7.34 -12.44
C TRP A 412 15.75 7.72 -11.35
N ASN A 413 15.39 7.60 -10.07
CA ASN A 413 16.27 7.94 -8.96
C ASN A 413 16.88 6.67 -8.33
N PRO A 414 18.20 6.43 -8.47
CA PRO A 414 18.86 5.24 -7.95
C PRO A 414 18.93 5.20 -6.41
N THR A 415 18.61 6.30 -5.71
CA THR A 415 18.64 6.36 -4.24
C THR A 415 17.29 6.07 -3.60
N THR A 416 16.20 5.93 -4.37
CA THR A 416 14.85 5.70 -3.85
C THR A 416 14.45 4.23 -3.95
N ILE A 417 13.54 3.78 -3.07
CA ILE A 417 12.92 2.46 -3.24
C ILE A 417 12.05 2.50 -4.48
N THR A 418 12.36 1.68 -5.48
CA THR A 418 11.56 1.52 -6.70
C THR A 418 10.68 0.25 -6.64
N TRP A 419 9.82 0.06 -7.64
CA TRP A 419 8.98 -1.13 -7.81
C TRP A 419 9.23 -1.85 -9.14
N TYR A 420 10.50 -1.95 -9.53
CA TYR A 420 10.92 -2.80 -10.62
C TYR A 420 10.77 -4.29 -10.26
N LEU A 421 10.63 -5.15 -11.26
CA LEU A 421 10.67 -6.60 -11.05
C LEU A 421 12.00 -7.07 -10.48
N GLU A 422 13.08 -6.33 -10.67
CA GLU A 422 14.39 -6.64 -10.11
C GLU A 422 14.47 -6.34 -8.60
N ASP A 423 13.66 -5.42 -8.07
CA ASP A 423 13.79 -4.92 -6.70
C ASP A 423 13.43 -5.96 -5.62
N PRO A 424 14.20 -6.08 -4.52
CA PRO A 424 13.82 -6.90 -3.37
C PRO A 424 12.42 -6.56 -2.84
N LEU A 425 11.58 -7.58 -2.60
CA LEU A 425 10.17 -7.36 -2.21
C LEU A 425 10.06 -6.71 -0.83
N ILE A 426 11.00 -7.02 0.08
CA ILE A 426 11.14 -6.39 1.41
C ILE A 426 11.12 -4.85 1.35
N ASN A 427 11.65 -4.26 0.28
CA ASN A 427 11.71 -2.81 0.12
C ASN A 427 10.31 -2.19 0.13
N THR A 428 9.34 -2.85 -0.54
CA THR A 428 7.96 -2.36 -0.62
C THR A 428 7.29 -2.36 0.76
N ARG A 429 7.44 -3.47 1.49
CA ARG A 429 6.87 -3.62 2.83
C ARG A 429 7.48 -2.62 3.82
N ILE A 430 8.80 -2.44 3.81
CA ILE A 430 9.49 -1.46 4.64
C ILE A 430 9.06 -0.03 4.29
N LEU A 431 8.94 0.31 3.00
CA LEU A 431 8.59 1.66 2.54
C LEU A 431 7.27 2.14 3.15
N LEU A 432 6.25 1.30 3.09
CA LEU A 432 4.89 1.66 3.53
C LEU A 432 4.63 1.39 5.01
N GLY A 433 5.44 0.52 5.64
CA GLY A 433 5.37 0.24 7.07
C GLY A 433 6.33 1.12 7.87
N ALA A 434 7.48 0.55 8.23
CA ALA A 434 8.44 1.17 9.14
C ALA A 434 9.00 2.51 8.62
N SER A 435 9.26 2.65 7.33
CA SER A 435 9.77 3.90 6.74
C SER A 435 8.72 4.99 6.75
N ALA A 436 7.51 4.70 6.27
CA ALA A 436 6.40 5.66 6.31
C ALA A 436 6.17 6.18 7.73
N TYR A 437 6.22 5.28 8.72
CA TYR A 437 6.11 5.67 10.11
C TYR A 437 7.31 6.49 10.59
N LYS A 438 8.55 6.05 10.33
CA LYS A 438 9.80 6.74 10.76
C LYS A 438 9.91 8.15 10.19
N PHE A 439 9.58 8.32 8.91
CA PHE A 439 9.68 9.59 8.20
C PHE A 439 8.36 10.40 8.23
N LYS A 440 7.33 9.91 8.94
CA LYS A 440 6.04 10.60 9.13
C LYS A 440 5.38 10.96 7.80
N PHE A 441 5.12 9.96 6.97
CA PHE A 441 4.34 10.16 5.76
C PHE A 441 2.88 10.42 6.16
N ASP A 442 2.26 11.43 5.53
CA ASP A 442 0.83 11.69 5.63
C ASP A 442 0.07 10.94 4.53
N GLY A 443 0.72 10.77 3.37
CA GLY A 443 0.29 9.83 2.35
C GLY A 443 1.44 9.34 1.46
N PHE A 444 1.12 8.47 0.52
CA PHE A 444 2.06 7.94 -0.47
C PHE A 444 1.46 8.02 -1.87
N LEU A 445 2.19 8.63 -2.81
CA LEU A 445 1.75 8.78 -4.19
C LEU A 445 2.47 7.76 -5.09
N TYR A 446 1.73 7.18 -6.03
CA TYR A 446 2.33 6.42 -7.12
C TYR A 446 1.61 6.70 -8.44
N TRP A 447 2.39 7.17 -9.41
CA TRP A 447 1.90 7.81 -10.63
C TRP A 447 1.14 6.89 -11.57
N ARG A 448 1.34 5.57 -11.52
CA ARG A 448 0.53 4.60 -12.30
C ARG A 448 0.65 3.17 -11.80
N VAL A 449 -0.45 2.41 -11.73
CA VAL A 449 -0.45 1.03 -11.17
C VAL A 449 -0.93 -0.07 -12.11
N GLY A 450 -1.29 0.25 -13.35
CA GLY A 450 -1.79 -0.70 -14.34
C GLY A 450 -1.52 -0.29 -15.80
N ASN A 451 -0.32 0.23 -16.11
CA ASN A 451 0.09 0.71 -17.43
C ASN A 451 0.32 -0.41 -18.46
N TRP A 452 -0.73 -1.16 -18.79
CA TRP A 452 -0.63 -2.32 -19.68
C TRP A 452 -0.53 -1.96 -21.15
N ASN A 453 -0.97 -0.75 -21.54
CA ASN A 453 -1.05 -0.32 -22.94
C ASN A 453 -0.04 0.75 -23.30
N ALA A 454 1.05 0.84 -22.53
CA ALA A 454 2.18 1.67 -22.93
C ALA A 454 2.56 1.38 -24.39
N GLU A 455 2.85 2.40 -25.20
CA GLU A 455 3.18 2.22 -26.63
C GLU A 455 4.39 1.29 -26.83
N SER A 456 5.26 1.22 -25.83
CA SER A 456 6.41 0.33 -25.78
C SER A 456 6.04 -1.13 -25.51
N ASN A 457 4.86 -1.41 -24.94
CA ASN A 457 4.38 -2.76 -24.68
C ASN A 457 3.81 -3.38 -25.96
N LYS A 458 4.61 -4.23 -26.60
CA LYS A 458 4.31 -4.81 -27.91
C LYS A 458 3.39 -6.02 -27.86
N ARG A 459 3.08 -6.57 -26.66
CA ARG A 459 2.29 -7.80 -26.48
C ARG A 459 1.43 -7.80 -25.22
N PRO A 460 0.48 -6.86 -25.09
CA PRO A 460 -0.45 -6.89 -23.98
C PRO A 460 -1.46 -8.03 -24.17
N ILE A 461 -1.24 -9.17 -23.52
CA ILE A 461 -2.12 -10.34 -23.57
C ILE A 461 -2.51 -10.80 -22.16
N SER A 462 -3.76 -11.22 -21.95
CA SER A 462 -4.15 -11.82 -20.68
C SER A 462 -3.25 -13.01 -20.31
N ILE A 463 -2.82 -13.05 -19.05
CA ILE A 463 -2.08 -14.17 -18.47
C ILE A 463 -3.06 -15.31 -18.25
N THR A 464 -2.89 -16.41 -18.98
CA THR A 464 -3.92 -17.46 -19.08
C THR A 464 -3.50 -18.84 -18.62
N ASN A 465 -2.21 -19.17 -18.57
CA ASN A 465 -1.73 -20.42 -17.98
C ASN A 465 -0.20 -20.42 -17.80
N GLY A 466 0.27 -21.33 -16.95
CA GLY A 466 1.65 -21.78 -16.88
C GLY A 466 2.53 -20.96 -15.92
N ALA A 467 3.62 -21.58 -15.48
CA ALA A 467 4.58 -20.94 -14.59
C ALA A 467 5.48 -19.94 -15.33
N TYR A 468 5.63 -20.12 -16.65
CA TYR A 468 6.38 -19.25 -17.54
C TYR A 468 5.40 -18.32 -18.27
N ILE A 469 5.40 -17.06 -17.87
CA ILE A 469 4.47 -16.05 -18.39
C ILE A 469 5.05 -15.43 -19.66
N SER A 470 4.25 -15.40 -20.72
CA SER A 470 4.66 -14.91 -22.05
C SER A 470 4.59 -13.38 -22.18
N TRP A 471 4.13 -12.68 -21.16
CA TRP A 471 4.06 -11.22 -21.09
C TRP A 471 5.48 -10.63 -21.05
N ASP A 472 5.70 -9.57 -21.85
CA ASP A 472 6.94 -8.79 -21.80
C ASP A 472 6.83 -7.73 -20.68
N PRO A 473 7.57 -7.87 -19.57
CA PRO A 473 7.44 -6.94 -18.45
C PRO A 473 8.01 -5.56 -18.75
N TRP A 474 8.73 -5.37 -19.87
CA TRP A 474 9.38 -4.12 -20.21
C TRP A 474 8.40 -3.06 -20.73
N ASN A 475 8.58 -1.82 -20.26
CA ASN A 475 8.08 -0.61 -20.90
C ASN A 475 9.16 0.50 -20.94
N GLU A 476 8.85 1.69 -21.45
CA GLU A 476 9.78 2.82 -21.55
C GLU A 476 10.36 3.31 -20.20
N PHE A 477 9.83 2.83 -19.07
CA PHE A 477 10.31 3.13 -17.73
C PHE A 477 11.10 1.97 -17.09
N GLY A 478 10.94 0.73 -17.57
CA GLY A 478 11.67 -0.47 -17.18
C GLY A 478 10.79 -1.71 -16.93
N ASN A 479 11.30 -2.72 -16.23
CA ASN A 479 10.59 -4.00 -16.05
C ASN A 479 9.56 -3.93 -14.91
N GLY A 480 8.28 -4.09 -15.24
CA GLY A 480 7.14 -4.20 -14.31
C GLY A 480 6.82 -2.93 -13.50
N ILE A 481 7.62 -1.87 -13.63
CA ILE A 481 7.27 -0.56 -13.11
C ILE A 481 5.95 -0.10 -13.76
N SER A 482 5.19 0.72 -13.04
CA SER A 482 3.84 1.16 -13.44
C SER A 482 2.76 0.07 -13.52
N SER A 483 3.03 -1.12 -12.96
CA SER A 483 2.07 -2.21 -12.84
C SER A 483 2.25 -2.94 -11.51
N LEU A 484 1.23 -2.92 -10.63
CA LEU A 484 1.21 -3.69 -9.38
C LEU A 484 0.27 -4.89 -9.42
N PHE A 485 -0.55 -5.00 -10.44
CA PHE A 485 -1.36 -6.16 -10.76
C PHE A 485 -1.29 -6.38 -12.27
N TRP A 486 -1.74 -7.55 -12.73
CA TRP A 486 -1.62 -8.00 -14.10
C TRP A 486 -2.98 -8.38 -14.67
N PRO A 487 -3.16 -8.39 -16.00
CA PRO A 487 -4.41 -8.82 -16.59
C PRO A 487 -4.48 -10.36 -16.58
N GLY A 488 -5.33 -10.93 -15.73
CA GLY A 488 -5.70 -12.35 -15.80
C GLY A 488 -6.69 -12.66 -16.93
N PRO A 489 -7.24 -13.88 -16.99
CA PRO A 489 -8.15 -14.30 -18.06
C PRO A 489 -9.47 -13.51 -18.09
N GLU A 490 -10.03 -13.24 -16.91
CA GLU A 490 -11.34 -12.59 -16.76
C GLU A 490 -11.33 -11.37 -15.83
N ARG A 491 -10.33 -11.30 -14.94
CA ARG A 491 -10.17 -10.31 -13.87
C ARG A 491 -8.69 -9.98 -13.66
N ILE A 492 -8.41 -8.92 -12.92
CA ILE A 492 -7.02 -8.61 -12.54
C ILE A 492 -6.47 -9.71 -11.64
N ILE A 493 -5.16 -9.93 -11.70
CA ILE A 493 -4.45 -10.81 -10.77
C ILE A 493 -3.37 -10.01 -10.03
N PRO A 494 -3.21 -10.22 -8.72
CA PRO A 494 -2.29 -9.45 -7.91
C PRO A 494 -0.84 -9.86 -8.20
N SER A 495 0.11 -8.93 -7.99
CA SER A 495 1.53 -9.28 -7.93
C SER A 495 1.96 -9.59 -6.50
N VAL A 496 3.11 -10.26 -6.35
CA VAL A 496 3.80 -10.40 -5.05
C VAL A 496 4.27 -9.04 -4.51
N ARG A 497 4.53 -8.05 -5.36
CA ARG A 497 4.81 -6.66 -4.95
C ARG A 497 3.58 -6.00 -4.30
N LEU A 498 2.39 -6.19 -4.86
CA LEU A 498 1.13 -5.72 -4.28
C LEU A 498 0.78 -6.41 -2.96
N ALA A 499 1.11 -7.70 -2.82
CA ALA A 499 0.98 -8.37 -1.53
C ALA A 499 1.89 -7.76 -0.47
N ASN A 500 3.15 -7.45 -0.80
CA ASN A 500 4.07 -6.74 0.10
C ASN A 500 3.67 -5.27 0.35
N PHE A 501 2.99 -4.63 -0.60
CA PHE A 501 2.36 -3.31 -0.39
C PHE A 501 1.36 -3.38 0.75
N ARG A 502 0.40 -4.32 0.67
CA ARG A 502 -0.61 -4.54 1.71
C ARG A 502 0.05 -4.79 3.06
N ASP A 503 1.00 -5.72 3.11
CA ASP A 503 1.66 -6.07 4.36
C ASP A 503 2.36 -4.84 4.98
N GLY A 504 2.94 -3.95 4.16
CA GLY A 504 3.54 -2.70 4.63
C GLY A 504 2.50 -1.72 5.17
N MET A 505 1.36 -1.56 4.50
CA MET A 505 0.23 -0.75 4.99
C MET A 505 -0.30 -1.27 6.33
N GLU A 506 -0.38 -2.60 6.50
CA GLU A 506 -0.83 -3.21 7.76
C GLU A 506 0.23 -3.09 8.87
N ASP A 507 1.53 -3.14 8.54
CA ASP A 507 2.61 -2.88 9.48
C ASP A 507 2.63 -1.44 9.99
N TYR A 508 2.24 -0.48 9.16
CA TYR A 508 2.08 0.92 9.59
C TYR A 508 1.07 1.03 10.74
N GLU A 509 -0.02 0.25 10.68
CA GLU A 509 -1.06 0.25 11.73
C GLU A 509 -0.53 -0.26 13.07
N TYR A 510 0.43 -1.18 13.09
CA TYR A 510 1.06 -1.62 14.35
C TYR A 510 1.68 -0.42 15.07
N TYR A 511 2.42 0.43 14.34
CA TYR A 511 3.01 1.63 14.91
C TYR A 511 1.97 2.66 15.34
N LYS A 512 0.91 2.87 14.55
CA LYS A 512 -0.18 3.80 14.90
C LYS A 512 -0.94 3.37 16.15
N ILE A 513 -1.23 2.07 16.28
CA ILE A 513 -1.88 1.51 17.46
C ILE A 513 -0.96 1.65 18.68
N ALA A 514 0.33 1.29 18.55
CA ALA A 514 1.30 1.41 19.64
C ALA A 514 1.51 2.89 20.07
N GLU A 515 1.57 3.82 19.12
CA GLU A 515 1.67 5.25 19.38
C GLU A 515 0.47 5.76 20.18
N CYS A 516 -0.74 5.39 19.76
CA CYS A 516 -1.96 5.77 20.45
C CYS A 516 -2.03 5.18 21.87
N LEU A 517 -1.70 3.89 22.05
CA LEU A 517 -1.81 3.24 23.35
C LEU A 517 -0.78 3.75 24.36
N THR A 518 0.39 4.17 23.90
CA THR A 518 1.45 4.72 24.76
C THR A 518 1.37 6.24 24.93
N ASP A 519 0.44 6.91 24.24
CA ASP A 519 0.39 8.38 24.11
C ASP A 519 1.76 8.98 23.70
N SER A 520 2.56 8.23 22.92
CA SER A 520 3.94 8.60 22.56
C SER A 520 4.38 7.97 21.24
N ARG A 521 5.19 8.71 20.45
CA ARG A 521 5.71 8.20 19.19
C ARG A 521 6.72 7.08 19.42
N ILE A 522 6.58 5.99 18.68
CA ILE A 522 7.44 4.82 18.81
C ILE A 522 8.73 5.02 17.99
N GLY A 523 9.87 4.64 18.54
CA GLY A 523 11.11 4.59 17.77
C GLY A 523 11.11 3.39 16.81
N VAL A 524 11.46 3.62 15.54
CA VAL A 524 11.80 2.55 14.58
C VAL A 524 13.28 2.22 14.75
N SER A 525 13.62 0.94 14.88
CA SER A 525 15.01 0.52 15.06
C SER A 525 15.91 0.95 13.89
N GLN A 526 17.12 1.42 14.20
CA GLN A 526 18.16 1.78 13.22
C GLN A 526 18.62 0.57 12.37
N SER A 527 18.41 -0.66 12.86
CA SER A 527 18.68 -1.88 12.08
C SER A 527 17.64 -2.13 10.99
N ILE A 528 16.47 -1.48 11.06
CA ILE A 528 15.35 -1.68 10.13
C ILE A 528 15.44 -0.63 9.04
N VAL A 529 15.47 0.63 9.46
CA VAL A 529 15.66 1.81 8.61
C VAL A 529 16.58 2.75 9.36
N GLY A 530 17.70 3.07 8.74
CA GLY A 530 18.72 4.03 9.18
C GLY A 530 18.22 5.47 9.06
N ASP A 531 19.09 6.46 9.29
CA ASP A 531 18.70 7.88 9.19
C ASP A 531 18.28 8.31 7.78
N GLN A 532 18.60 7.48 6.78
CA GLN A 532 18.18 7.63 5.40
C GLN A 532 17.58 6.29 4.91
N LEU A 533 16.50 6.32 4.14
CA LEU A 533 15.70 5.25 3.57
C LEU A 533 16.52 4.26 2.73
N GLN A 534 17.57 4.71 2.06
CA GLN A 534 18.48 3.79 1.36
C GLN A 534 19.21 2.85 2.35
N ASN A 535 19.41 3.28 3.59
CA ASN A 535 19.98 2.45 4.65
C ASN A 535 18.87 1.64 5.32
N ARG A 536 18.57 0.45 4.81
CA ARG A 536 17.50 -0.41 5.35
C ARG A 536 17.92 -1.87 5.38
N THR A 537 17.25 -2.68 6.18
CA THR A 537 17.48 -4.13 6.20
C THR A 537 17.02 -4.78 4.89
N GLY A 538 17.82 -5.75 4.43
CA GLY A 538 17.42 -6.71 3.39
C GLY A 538 17.07 -8.09 3.97
N ASP A 539 17.07 -8.24 5.31
CA ASP A 539 16.78 -9.50 6.00
C ASP A 539 15.35 -9.51 6.57
N PRO A 540 14.46 -10.39 6.06
CA PRO A 540 13.12 -10.61 6.58
C PRO A 540 13.05 -10.92 8.08
N ASN A 541 14.01 -11.67 8.63
CA ASN A 541 13.99 -12.05 10.05
C ASN A 541 14.17 -10.83 10.95
N THR A 542 15.11 -9.95 10.59
CA THR A 542 15.30 -8.66 11.26
C THR A 542 14.02 -7.82 11.24
N TYR A 543 13.31 -7.80 10.12
CA TYR A 543 12.06 -7.05 10.01
C TYR A 543 10.91 -7.65 10.84
N TYR A 544 10.72 -8.97 10.79
CA TYR A 544 9.72 -9.65 11.64
C TYR A 544 10.00 -9.51 13.14
N ALA A 545 11.27 -9.46 13.55
CA ALA A 545 11.62 -9.21 14.95
C ALA A 545 11.18 -7.80 15.41
N GLU A 546 11.25 -6.80 14.55
CA GLU A 546 10.70 -5.46 14.83
C GLU A 546 9.18 -5.50 14.94
N ARG A 547 8.50 -6.18 14.00
CA ARG A 547 7.03 -6.35 14.08
C ARG A 547 6.60 -7.01 15.38
N GLU A 548 7.29 -8.07 15.79
CA GLU A 548 7.04 -8.75 17.06
C GLU A 548 7.31 -7.83 18.27
N ARG A 549 8.35 -6.98 18.22
CA ARG A 549 8.60 -5.98 19.27
C ARG A 549 7.43 -5.01 19.41
N ILE A 550 6.88 -4.50 18.30
CA ILE A 550 5.73 -3.58 18.32
C ILE A 550 4.47 -4.30 18.80
N ALA A 551 4.21 -5.52 18.32
CA ALA A 551 3.06 -6.32 18.73
C ALA A 551 3.07 -6.62 20.24
N ASN A 552 4.22 -7.02 20.78
CA ASN A 552 4.39 -7.23 22.22
C ASN A 552 4.18 -5.93 23.01
N LEU A 553 4.60 -4.77 22.49
CA LEU A 553 4.32 -3.48 23.09
C LEU A 553 2.81 -3.20 23.14
N ILE A 554 2.09 -3.42 22.05
CA ILE A 554 0.62 -3.26 21.99
C ILE A 554 -0.05 -4.17 23.03
N GLU A 555 0.30 -5.45 23.10
CA GLU A 555 -0.27 -6.38 24.09
C GLU A 555 0.08 -5.98 25.53
N SER A 556 1.28 -5.46 25.78
CA SER A 556 1.67 -4.96 27.11
C SER A 556 0.82 -3.79 27.61
N GLN A 557 0.22 -3.03 26.69
CA GLN A 557 -0.72 -1.94 26.99
C GLN A 557 -2.18 -2.43 27.11
N GLY A 558 -2.40 -3.75 27.19
CA GLY A 558 -3.73 -4.35 27.30
C GLY A 558 -4.38 -4.71 25.96
N GLY A 559 -3.64 -4.65 24.85
CA GLY A 559 -4.14 -4.99 23.52
C GLY A 559 -5.12 -3.95 22.99
N ASN A 560 -6.20 -4.41 22.34
CA ASN A 560 -7.19 -3.57 21.67
C ASN A 560 -7.99 -2.66 22.63
N GLY A 561 -7.33 -1.63 23.17
CA GLY A 561 -7.96 -0.57 23.93
C GLY A 561 -8.97 0.14 23.05
N SER A 562 -10.23 0.13 23.45
CA SER A 562 -11.32 0.91 22.85
C SER A 562 -10.99 2.41 22.67
N ARG A 563 -9.94 2.89 23.33
CA ARG A 563 -9.36 4.24 23.24
C ARG A 563 -8.72 4.57 21.88
N CYS A 564 -8.23 3.57 21.15
CA CYS A 564 -7.46 3.76 19.90
C CYS A 564 -8.21 3.41 18.63
N ARG A 565 -9.48 3.00 18.75
CA ARG A 565 -10.40 3.01 17.62
C ARG A 565 -10.65 4.49 17.30
N GLY A 566 -10.04 4.97 16.22
CA GLY A 566 -10.15 6.37 15.82
C GLY A 566 -11.61 6.84 15.77
N PRO A 567 -11.88 8.14 15.95
CA PRO A 567 -13.22 8.69 15.86
C PRO A 567 -13.64 8.71 14.39
N PHE A 568 -14.21 7.63 13.88
CA PHE A 568 -14.78 7.61 12.53
C PHE A 568 -16.26 7.23 12.60
N SER A 569 -16.96 7.99 13.43
CA SER A 569 -18.39 8.27 13.34
C SER A 569 -18.52 9.78 13.17
N THR A 570 -18.91 10.22 11.98
CA THR A 570 -19.51 11.54 11.70
C THR A 570 -18.74 12.76 12.18
N ALA A 571 -17.63 13.09 11.54
CA ALA A 571 -17.29 14.49 11.24
C ALA A 571 -16.16 14.51 10.22
N PHE A 572 -16.41 15.13 9.08
CA PHE A 572 -15.37 15.94 8.49
C PHE A 572 -14.90 16.88 9.57
N ASN A 573 -13.65 16.68 9.97
CA ASN A 573 -12.83 17.83 10.25
C ASN A 573 -12.86 18.68 8.98
N ASN A 574 -13.90 19.51 8.86
CA ASN A 574 -13.69 20.88 8.46
C ASN A 574 -12.42 21.32 9.19
N PRO A 575 -11.48 22.02 8.52
CA PRO A 575 -10.37 22.63 9.22
C PRO A 575 -10.95 23.23 10.50
N SER A 576 -10.44 22.79 11.66
CA SER A 576 -10.86 23.37 12.92
C SER A 576 -10.84 24.88 12.70
N PRO A 577 -11.95 25.62 12.98
CA PRO A 577 -11.88 27.07 12.87
C PRO A 577 -10.60 27.45 13.61
N PRO A 578 -9.71 28.27 12.99
CA PRO A 578 -8.39 28.55 13.54
C PRO A 578 -8.60 28.78 15.03
N PRO A 579 -7.83 28.10 15.92
CA PRO A 579 -8.03 28.21 17.35
C PRO A 579 -8.22 29.69 17.61
N GLN A 580 -9.41 30.06 18.08
CA GLN A 580 -9.87 31.44 18.03
C GLN A 580 -8.82 32.20 18.82
N THR A 581 -7.91 32.88 18.11
CA THR A 581 -6.80 33.58 18.75
C THR A 581 -7.48 34.56 19.67
N LYS A 582 -7.24 34.43 20.98
CA LYS A 582 -7.84 35.33 21.95
C LYS A 582 -7.56 36.73 21.45
N LYS A 583 -8.59 37.58 21.33
CA LYS A 583 -8.39 38.95 20.83
C LYS A 583 -7.39 39.65 21.76
N GLY A 584 -6.20 39.94 21.25
CA GLY A 584 -5.09 40.46 22.05
C GLY A 584 -3.90 39.51 22.21
N ASP A 585 -3.96 38.26 21.72
CA ASP A 585 -2.79 37.38 21.57
C ASP A 585 -2.05 37.82 20.29
N LEU A 586 -1.03 38.66 20.47
CA LEU A 586 -0.32 39.33 19.39
C LEU A 586 0.94 38.56 18.96
N ASN A 587 1.37 37.57 19.74
CA ASN A 587 2.51 36.70 19.43
C ASN A 587 2.10 35.26 19.02
N SER A 588 0.81 34.94 19.08
CA SER A 588 0.20 33.65 18.73
C SER A 588 0.63 32.47 19.62
N ASP A 589 0.91 32.72 20.90
CA ASP A 589 1.27 31.68 21.89
C ASP A 589 0.07 31.13 22.69
N ASN A 590 -1.15 31.57 22.34
CA ASN A 590 -2.44 31.20 22.92
C ASN A 590 -2.67 31.73 24.35
N LYS A 591 -1.94 32.76 24.75
CA LYS A 591 -2.15 33.56 25.96
C LYS A 591 -2.26 35.03 25.60
N VAL A 592 -2.86 35.83 26.49
CA VAL A 592 -2.77 37.29 26.43
C VAL A 592 -2.07 37.73 27.69
N ASP A 593 -0.79 38.04 27.57
CA ASP A 593 0.06 38.37 28.71
C ASP A 593 0.94 39.61 28.48
N VAL A 594 1.94 39.78 29.34
CA VAL A 594 2.83 40.95 29.32
C VAL A 594 3.66 41.05 28.04
N ILE A 595 3.90 39.94 27.34
CA ILE A 595 4.59 39.92 26.06
C ILE A 595 3.70 40.55 24.99
N ASP A 596 2.42 40.18 24.96
CA ASP A 596 1.46 40.78 24.04
C ASP A 596 1.23 42.25 24.35
N LEU A 597 1.25 42.65 25.62
CA LEU A 597 1.14 44.07 26.01
C LEU A 597 2.33 44.89 25.48
N GLY A 598 3.52 44.30 25.47
CA GLY A 598 4.71 44.91 24.86
C GLY A 598 4.52 45.17 23.36
N ILE A 599 3.98 44.18 22.64
CA ILE A 599 3.66 44.31 21.20
C ILE A 599 2.54 45.33 20.98
N PHE A 600 1.51 45.30 21.81
CA PHE A 600 0.38 46.21 21.75
C PHE A 600 0.82 47.67 21.94
N LEU A 601 1.60 47.96 23.00
CA LEU A 601 2.11 49.30 23.28
C LEU A 601 3.10 49.80 22.22
N SER A 602 3.85 48.90 21.56
CA SER A 602 4.74 49.27 20.46
C SER A 602 3.99 49.80 19.24
N ASN A 603 2.71 49.47 19.10
CA ASN A 603 1.83 49.91 18.01
C ASN A 603 0.87 51.05 18.43
N TRP A 604 0.98 51.58 19.66
CA TRP A 604 0.07 52.59 20.19
C TRP A 604 0.06 53.88 19.36
N GLY A 605 -1.12 54.32 18.95
CA GLY A 605 -1.30 55.50 18.09
C GLY A 605 -0.93 55.29 16.62
N SER A 606 -0.63 54.06 16.19
CA SER A 606 -0.40 53.72 14.78
C SER A 606 -1.70 53.82 13.96
N ALA A 607 -1.60 54.29 12.71
CA ALA A 607 -2.71 54.48 11.78
C ALA A 607 -2.70 53.50 10.59
N SER A 608 -1.92 52.41 10.68
CA SER A 608 -1.65 51.49 9.56
C SER A 608 -2.29 50.10 9.70
N LYS A 609 -3.42 49.97 10.40
CA LYS A 609 -4.10 48.68 10.68
C LYS A 609 -3.16 47.56 11.19
N PRO A 610 -2.30 47.81 12.20
CA PRO A 610 -1.46 46.75 12.78
C PRO A 610 -2.32 45.68 13.48
N SER A 611 -1.76 44.52 13.78
CA SER A 611 -2.46 43.45 14.53
C SER A 611 -2.99 43.88 15.91
N ALA A 612 -2.50 45.00 16.45
CA ALA A 612 -2.94 45.62 17.69
C ALA A 612 -4.22 46.49 17.55
N ASP A 613 -4.71 46.75 16.33
CA ASP A 613 -6.01 47.41 16.06
C ASP A 613 -7.11 46.33 16.15
N LEU A 614 -7.60 46.12 17.37
CA LEU A 614 -8.46 44.99 17.73
C LEU A 614 -9.94 45.23 17.38
N ASN A 615 -10.33 46.51 17.23
CA ASN A 615 -11.67 46.93 16.81
C ASN A 615 -11.76 47.22 15.29
N GLN A 616 -10.62 47.28 14.59
CA GLN A 616 -10.46 47.53 13.15
C GLN A 616 -10.91 48.92 12.68
N ASP A 617 -10.83 49.92 13.55
CA ASP A 617 -11.19 51.32 13.22
C ASP A 617 -10.06 52.12 12.56
N GLY A 618 -8.88 51.51 12.43
CA GLY A 618 -7.70 52.09 11.80
C GLY A 618 -6.80 52.84 12.77
N ARG A 619 -7.02 52.76 14.09
CA ARG A 619 -6.16 53.32 15.15
C ARG A 619 -5.94 52.27 16.23
N VAL A 620 -4.80 52.36 16.92
CA VAL A 620 -4.56 51.61 18.16
C VAL A 620 -4.69 52.58 19.33
N ASP A 621 -5.81 52.51 20.07
CA ASP A 621 -6.09 53.42 21.17
C ASP A 621 -6.66 52.74 22.42
N VAL A 622 -7.24 53.54 23.32
CA VAL A 622 -7.78 53.07 24.60
C VAL A 622 -8.95 52.09 24.44
N ILE A 623 -9.65 52.12 23.31
CA ILE A 623 -10.71 51.18 22.99
C ILE A 623 -10.10 49.79 22.70
N ASP A 624 -9.01 49.73 21.94
CA ASP A 624 -8.27 48.48 21.69
C ASP A 624 -7.64 47.94 22.97
N LEU A 625 -7.13 48.82 23.85
CA LEU A 625 -6.59 48.40 25.14
C LEU A 625 -7.68 47.78 26.03
N GLY A 626 -8.90 48.31 25.98
CA GLY A 626 -10.05 47.74 26.66
C GLY A 626 -10.37 46.31 26.17
N ILE A 627 -10.32 46.09 24.86
CA ILE A 627 -10.50 44.76 24.25
C ILE A 627 -9.35 43.83 24.66
N PHE A 628 -8.12 44.31 24.57
CA PHE A 628 -6.91 43.57 24.93
C PHE A 628 -6.97 43.09 26.40
N LEU A 629 -7.21 43.99 27.35
CA LEU A 629 -7.29 43.67 28.78
C LEU A 629 -8.47 42.75 29.13
N SER A 630 -9.57 42.81 28.36
CA SER A 630 -10.71 41.90 28.57
C SER A 630 -10.40 40.44 28.26
N ASN A 631 -9.32 40.18 27.52
CA ASN A 631 -8.85 38.84 27.17
C ASN A 631 -7.60 38.42 27.95
N TRP A 632 -7.14 39.23 28.91
CA TRP A 632 -5.94 38.98 29.71
C TRP A 632 -6.06 37.69 30.55
N GLY A 633 -5.05 36.81 30.45
CA GLY A 633 -4.96 35.57 31.22
C GLY A 633 -4.89 34.29 30.41
#